data_AF-A0A8S3RQH2-F1
#
_entry.id   AF-A0A8S3RQH2-F1
#
_cell.length_a   1.000
_cell.length_b   1.000
_cell.length_c   1.000
_cell.angle_alpha   90.00
_cell.angle_beta   90.00
_cell.angle_gamma   90.00
#
_symmetry.space_group_name_H-M   'P 1'
#
loop_
_entity.id
_entity.type
_entity.pdbx_description
1 polymer ?
#
loop_
_entity_poly.entity_id
_entity_poly.type
_entity_poly.pdbx_seq_one_letter_code
_entity_poly.pdbx_strand_id
1 'polypeptide(L)'
;MRYTIRRSSNSVHLQIDCCREQTLWIQHLKKAEKLMHHTLKYLYARMVLNCLPDIVKEHCYGCEVNHPSQIQHTCLMWTKMEHLETYFDIVYKQIAEKDMVRKMSNQVKLIDVPDDYKNDFLSTLNDWCILHKPSTKNVLNWCKRLVLLEERFTDALN
;
A
#
# COMPACT_ATOMS: atom_id res chain seq x y z
N MET A 1 1.44 -15.69 31.30
CA MET A 1 1.99 -16.99 30.84
C MET A 1 2.52 -17.77 32.04
N ARG A 2 1.96 -18.94 32.35
CA ARG A 2 2.49 -19.87 33.37
C ARG A 2 2.97 -21.13 32.66
N TYR A 3 4.27 -21.41 32.72
CA TYR A 3 4.83 -22.65 32.20
C TYR A 3 4.88 -23.70 33.32
N THR A 4 4.24 -24.85 33.10
CA THR A 4 4.33 -25.99 34.01
C THR A 4 5.40 -26.93 33.46
N ILE A 5 6.52 -27.06 34.17
CA ILE A 5 7.63 -27.92 33.77
C ILE A 5 7.36 -29.35 34.28
N ARG A 6 6.94 -30.26 33.39
CA ARG A 6 7.01 -31.71 33.62
C ARG A 6 8.34 -32.22 33.07
N ARG A 7 9.23 -32.71 33.94
CA ARG A 7 10.42 -33.45 33.52
C ARG A 7 10.05 -34.92 33.27
N SER A 8 9.99 -35.33 32.01
CA SER A 8 10.17 -36.73 31.61
C SER A 8 11.28 -36.80 30.55
N SER A 9 11.81 -37.98 30.32
CA SER A 9 12.97 -38.33 29.49
C SER A 9 12.86 -38.01 27.97
N ASN A 10 12.06 -37.01 27.59
CA ASN A 10 11.67 -36.59 26.24
C ASN A 10 12.45 -35.37 25.71
N SER A 11 13.74 -35.24 26.06
CA SER A 11 14.58 -34.09 25.68
C SER A 11 14.65 -33.87 24.16
N VAL A 12 14.75 -34.95 23.38
CA VAL A 12 14.91 -34.88 21.92
C VAL A 12 13.59 -34.54 21.21
N HIS A 13 12.44 -35.03 21.69
CA HIS A 13 11.14 -34.74 21.07
C HIS A 13 10.68 -33.29 21.30
N LEU A 14 10.87 -32.77 22.53
CA LEU A 14 10.56 -31.37 22.86
C LEU A 14 11.44 -30.37 22.09
N GLN A 15 12.71 -30.69 21.80
CA GLN A 15 13.58 -29.85 20.97
C GLN A 15 13.15 -29.84 19.49
N ILE A 16 12.68 -30.97 18.95
CA ILE A 16 12.21 -31.07 17.57
C ILE A 16 10.90 -30.31 17.39
N ASP A 17 9.96 -30.41 18.35
CA ASP A 17 8.69 -29.68 18.32
C ASP A 17 8.92 -28.16 18.42
N CYS A 18 9.82 -27.72 19.31
CA CYS A 18 10.24 -26.32 19.41
C CYS A 18 10.86 -25.80 18.09
N CYS A 19 11.70 -26.59 17.43
CA CYS A 19 12.34 -26.21 16.16
C CYS A 19 11.32 -26.13 14.99
N ARG A 20 10.33 -27.03 14.97
CA ARG A 20 9.25 -27.03 13.97
C ARG A 20 8.30 -25.86 14.15
N GLU A 21 7.92 -25.54 15.39
CA GLU A 21 7.11 -24.36 15.72
C GLU A 21 7.84 -23.06 15.37
N GLN A 22 9.14 -22.95 15.66
CA GLN A 22 9.96 -21.81 15.26
C GLN A 22 10.04 -21.64 13.73
N THR A 23 10.13 -22.73 12.98
CA THR A 23 10.19 -22.67 11.51
C THR A 23 8.88 -22.16 10.90
N LEU A 24 7.74 -22.66 11.38
CA LEU A 24 6.41 -22.20 10.97
C LEU A 24 6.20 -20.72 11.33
N TRP A 25 6.68 -20.32 12.51
CA TRP A 25 6.63 -18.94 12.96
C TRP A 25 7.40 -17.98 12.05
N ILE A 26 8.64 -18.32 11.68
CA ILE A 26 9.45 -17.55 10.73
C ILE A 26 8.77 -17.45 9.36
N GLN A 27 8.11 -18.50 8.89
CA GLN A 27 7.37 -18.48 7.62
C GLN A 27 6.17 -17.54 7.67
N HIS A 28 5.40 -17.55 8.76
CA HIS A 28 4.28 -16.62 8.95
C HIS A 28 4.74 -15.16 8.99
N LEU A 29 5.86 -14.87 9.66
CA LEU A 29 6.43 -13.53 9.69
C LEU A 29 6.83 -13.04 8.29
N LYS A 30 7.54 -13.85 7.52
CA LYS A 30 7.92 -13.50 6.14
C LYS A 30 6.70 -13.25 5.25
N LYS A 31 5.63 -14.04 5.44
CA LYS A 31 4.38 -13.86 4.69
C LYS A 31 3.69 -12.54 5.07
N ALA A 32 3.62 -12.23 6.37
CA ALA A 32 3.05 -10.98 6.87
C ALA A 32 3.83 -9.78 6.35
N GLU A 33 5.15 -9.77 6.49
CA GLU A 33 6.02 -8.70 5.99
C GLU A 33 5.83 -8.46 4.48
N LYS A 34 5.78 -9.55 3.68
CA LYS A 34 5.51 -9.46 2.25
C LYS A 34 4.15 -8.82 1.97
N LEU A 35 3.09 -9.26 2.67
CA LEU A 35 1.75 -8.68 2.53
C LEU A 35 1.77 -7.18 2.84
N MET A 36 2.50 -6.77 3.87
CA MET A 36 2.61 -5.38 4.29
C MET A 36 3.34 -4.52 3.26
N HIS A 37 4.42 -5.02 2.66
CA HIS A 37 5.05 -4.36 1.53
C HIS A 37 4.08 -4.20 0.35
N HIS A 38 3.27 -5.22 0.04
CA HIS A 38 2.26 -5.10 -1.00
C HIS A 38 1.19 -4.07 -0.66
N THR A 39 0.71 -4.06 0.58
CA THR A 39 -0.25 -3.05 1.07
C THR A 39 0.32 -1.65 0.98
N LEU A 40 1.58 -1.43 1.38
CA LEU A 40 2.25 -0.13 1.28
C LEU A 40 2.30 0.34 -0.18
N LYS A 41 2.72 -0.53 -1.11
CA LYS A 41 2.78 -0.23 -2.55
C LYS A 41 1.43 0.20 -3.10
N TYR A 42 0.40 -0.57 -2.76
CA TYR A 42 -0.97 -0.31 -3.18
C TYR A 42 -1.51 1.00 -2.60
N LEU A 43 -1.27 1.28 -1.31
CA LEU A 43 -1.72 2.51 -0.67
C LEU A 43 -1.06 3.74 -1.27
N TYR A 44 0.26 3.71 -1.53
CA TYR A 44 0.94 4.79 -2.25
C TYR A 44 0.32 5.04 -3.61
N ALA A 45 0.17 4.00 -4.42
CA ALA A 45 -0.42 4.13 -5.74
C ALA A 45 -1.84 4.69 -5.68
N ARG A 46 -2.67 4.18 -4.78
CA ARG A 46 -4.07 4.60 -4.66
C ARG A 46 -4.21 6.02 -4.12
N MET A 47 -3.34 6.46 -3.21
CA MET A 47 -3.33 7.84 -2.74
C MET A 47 -2.99 8.81 -3.87
N VAL A 48 -1.96 8.51 -4.68
CA VAL A 48 -1.64 9.31 -5.87
C VAL A 48 -2.85 9.38 -6.79
N LEU A 49 -3.43 8.23 -7.16
CA LEU A 49 -4.54 8.19 -8.11
C LEU A 49 -5.82 8.87 -7.59
N ASN A 50 -6.04 8.90 -6.28
CA ASN A 50 -7.18 9.59 -5.68
C ASN A 50 -7.02 11.12 -5.69
N CYS A 51 -5.79 11.63 -5.58
CA CYS A 51 -5.51 13.07 -5.61
C CYS A 51 -5.37 13.61 -7.03
N LEU A 52 -5.08 12.74 -8.01
CA LEU A 52 -4.85 13.14 -9.40
C LEU A 52 -6.01 13.96 -10.01
N PRO A 53 -7.30 13.59 -9.84
CA PRO A 53 -8.41 14.37 -10.41
C PRO A 53 -8.48 15.81 -9.91
N ASP A 54 -8.21 16.04 -8.62
CA ASP A 54 -8.23 17.37 -8.02
C ASP A 54 -7.11 18.24 -8.60
N ILE A 55 -5.91 17.69 -8.77
CA ILE A 55 -4.76 18.40 -9.38
C ILE A 55 -4.99 18.72 -10.85
N VAL A 56 -5.54 17.75 -11.60
CA VAL A 56 -5.93 17.98 -13.00
C VAL A 56 -6.97 19.09 -13.07
N LYS A 57 -7.95 19.11 -12.16
CA LYS A 57 -8.98 20.15 -12.09
C LYS A 57 -8.37 21.53 -11.82
N GLU A 58 -7.44 21.64 -10.87
CA GLU A 58 -6.76 22.91 -10.55
C GLU A 58 -5.96 23.47 -11.73
N HIS A 59 -5.26 22.60 -12.49
CA HIS A 59 -4.42 23.03 -13.61
C HIS A 59 -5.21 23.26 -14.91
N CYS A 60 -6.37 22.61 -15.07
CA CYS A 60 -7.27 22.79 -16.22
C CYS A 60 -8.37 23.84 -15.97
N TYR A 61 -8.42 24.49 -14.80
CA TYR A 61 -9.54 25.34 -14.38
C TYR A 61 -10.91 24.63 -14.40
N GLY A 62 -10.92 23.33 -14.11
CA GLY A 62 -12.13 22.53 -14.13
C GLY A 62 -12.75 22.49 -15.52
N CYS A 63 -12.11 21.76 -16.43
CA CYS A 63 -12.64 21.44 -17.74
C CYS A 63 -13.91 20.58 -17.60
N GLU A 64 -15.01 21.25 -17.23
CA GLU A 64 -16.34 20.71 -17.15
C GLU A 64 -16.80 20.36 -18.56
N VAL A 65 -17.36 19.16 -18.70
CA VAL A 65 -17.95 18.69 -19.95
C VAL A 65 -19.00 19.72 -20.41
N ASN A 66 -18.80 20.26 -21.62
CA ASN A 66 -19.61 21.30 -22.29
C ASN A 66 -19.27 22.78 -22.01
N HIS A 67 -18.09 23.12 -21.49
CA HIS A 67 -17.66 24.53 -21.40
C HIS A 67 -17.00 25.05 -22.70
N PRO A 68 -17.27 26.28 -23.19
CA PRO A 68 -16.70 26.79 -24.44
C PRO A 68 -15.16 26.85 -24.50
N SER A 69 -14.49 26.94 -23.34
CA SER A 69 -13.02 26.90 -23.27
C SER A 69 -12.43 25.52 -23.59
N GLN A 70 -13.24 24.46 -23.59
CA GLN A 70 -12.78 23.07 -23.81
C GLN A 70 -12.09 22.87 -25.17
N ILE A 71 -12.44 23.66 -26.18
CA ILE A 71 -11.86 23.59 -27.53
C ILE A 71 -10.34 23.88 -27.51
N GLN A 72 -9.83 24.56 -26.47
CA GLN A 72 -8.42 24.94 -26.35
C GLN A 72 -7.60 24.00 -25.45
N HIS A 73 -8.21 23.02 -24.79
CA HIS A 73 -7.55 22.20 -23.77
C HIS A 73 -7.42 20.73 -24.21
N THR A 74 -6.23 20.33 -24.66
CA THR A 74 -5.93 18.96 -25.11
C THR A 74 -6.05 17.90 -24.02
N CYS A 75 -5.93 18.29 -22.74
CA CYS A 75 -5.98 17.36 -21.61
C CYS A 75 -7.37 16.73 -21.34
N LEU A 76 -8.43 17.18 -22.02
CA LEU A 76 -9.73 16.49 -22.03
C LEU A 76 -9.69 15.17 -22.81
N MET A 77 -8.79 15.08 -23.79
CA MET A 77 -8.60 13.88 -24.60
C MET A 77 -7.55 12.94 -23.99
N TRP A 78 -6.93 13.34 -22.89
CA TRP A 78 -5.91 12.54 -22.24
C TRP A 78 -6.54 11.40 -21.45
N THR A 79 -5.90 10.24 -21.56
CA THR A 79 -6.13 9.08 -20.73
C THR A 79 -5.70 9.35 -19.29
N LYS A 80 -6.20 8.52 -18.37
CA LYS A 80 -5.75 8.52 -16.97
C LYS A 80 -4.24 8.32 -16.84
N MET A 81 -3.63 7.55 -17.76
CA MET A 81 -2.19 7.34 -17.82
C MET A 81 -1.44 8.63 -18.15
N GLU A 82 -1.91 9.39 -19.14
CA GLU A 82 -1.29 10.66 -19.56
C GLU A 82 -1.43 11.75 -18.48
N HIS A 83 -2.58 11.84 -17.80
CA HIS A 83 -2.71 12.71 -16.62
C HIS A 83 -1.74 12.30 -15.52
N LEU A 84 -1.63 11.00 -15.23
CA LEU A 84 -0.70 10.50 -14.23
C LEU A 84 0.73 10.90 -14.59
N GLU A 85 1.20 10.62 -15.80
CA GLU A 85 2.57 10.92 -16.21
C GLU A 85 2.88 12.42 -16.16
N THR A 86 1.91 13.26 -16.51
CA THR A 86 2.08 14.72 -16.54
C THR A 86 2.09 15.34 -15.14
N TYR A 87 1.20 14.91 -14.26
CA TYR A 87 0.98 15.55 -12.96
C TYR A 87 1.57 14.78 -11.77
N PHE A 88 2.23 13.65 -12.01
CA PHE A 88 2.73 12.77 -10.95
C PHE A 88 3.54 13.51 -9.89
N ASP A 89 4.53 14.30 -10.30
CA ASP A 89 5.43 14.97 -9.35
C ASP A 89 4.71 16.00 -8.48
N ILE A 90 3.66 16.63 -9.00
CA ILE A 90 2.82 17.57 -8.25
C ILE A 90 2.01 16.81 -7.21
N VAL A 91 1.30 15.76 -7.65
CA VAL A 91 0.48 14.91 -6.79
C VAL A 91 1.33 14.26 -5.69
N TYR A 92 2.49 13.71 -6.06
CA TYR A 92 3.37 12.99 -5.14
C TYR A 92 3.87 13.90 -4.00
N LYS A 93 4.15 15.18 -4.29
CA LYS A 93 4.55 16.17 -3.28
C LYS A 93 3.44 16.52 -2.28
N GLN A 94 2.17 16.35 -2.66
CA GLN A 94 1.04 16.62 -1.78
C GLN A 94 0.70 15.45 -0.84
N ILE A 95 1.27 14.27 -1.08
CA ILE A 95 1.05 13.11 -0.21
C ILE A 95 1.78 13.32 1.10
N ALA A 96 1.03 13.65 2.14
CA ALA A 96 1.55 13.76 3.50
C ALA A 96 1.88 12.36 4.06
N GLU A 97 3.09 12.20 4.59
CA GLU A 97 3.53 10.94 5.23
C GLU A 97 2.60 10.51 6.37
N LYS A 98 2.07 11.48 7.12
CA LYS A 98 1.09 11.23 8.19
C LYS A 98 -0.17 10.54 7.68
N ASP A 99 -0.63 10.89 6.48
CA ASP A 99 -1.81 10.25 5.88
C ASP A 99 -1.53 8.82 5.44
N MET A 100 -0.31 8.58 4.95
CA MET A 100 0.18 7.24 4.63
C MET A 100 0.17 6.35 5.87
N VAL A 101 0.82 6.79 6.95
CA VAL A 101 0.90 6.06 8.22
C VAL A 101 -0.50 5.78 8.77
N ARG A 102 -1.40 6.78 8.74
CA ARG A 102 -2.79 6.61 9.17
C ARG A 102 -3.53 5.54 8.35
N LYS A 103 -3.45 5.59 7.01
CA LYS A 103 -4.11 4.60 6.16
C LYS A 103 -3.51 3.20 6.33
N MET A 104 -2.19 3.11 6.47
CA MET A 104 -1.49 1.86 6.72
C MET A 104 -1.90 1.26 8.07
N SER A 105 -2.01 2.07 9.13
CA SER A 105 -2.49 1.64 10.44
C SER A 105 -3.89 1.02 10.35
N ASN A 106 -4.79 1.65 9.59
CA ASN A 106 -6.13 1.11 9.37
C ASN A 106 -6.11 -0.22 8.62
N GLN A 107 -5.22 -0.39 7.63
CA GLN A 107 -5.08 -1.67 6.93
C GLN A 107 -4.50 -2.77 7.83
N VAL A 108 -3.49 -2.47 8.65
CA VAL A 108 -2.88 -3.44 9.58
C VAL A 108 -3.91 -4.01 10.55
N LYS A 109 -4.86 -3.19 11.02
CA LYS A 109 -5.95 -3.63 11.91
C LYS A 109 -6.84 -4.70 11.26
N LEU A 110 -7.00 -4.65 9.94
CA LEU A 110 -7.84 -5.57 9.16
C LEU A 110 -7.12 -6.88 8.78
N ILE A 111 -5.80 -6.96 8.97
CA ILE A 111 -5.04 -8.18 8.66
C ILE A 111 -5.42 -9.25 9.70
N ASP A 112 -5.67 -10.47 9.22
CA ASP A 112 -5.92 -11.63 10.08
C ASP A 112 -4.61 -12.20 10.64
N VAL A 113 -4.08 -11.51 11.66
CA VAL A 113 -2.91 -11.91 12.46
C VAL A 113 -3.19 -11.65 13.94
N PRO A 114 -2.51 -12.33 14.88
CA PRO A 114 -2.72 -12.11 16.31
C PRO A 114 -2.44 -10.65 16.72
N ASP A 115 -3.20 -10.14 17.69
CA ASP A 115 -3.19 -8.72 18.06
C ASP A 115 -1.85 -8.26 18.63
N ASP A 116 -1.11 -9.12 19.32
CA ASP A 116 0.23 -8.80 19.82
C ASP A 116 1.16 -8.38 18.66
N TYR A 117 1.10 -9.06 17.52
CA TYR A 117 1.87 -8.68 16.33
C TYR A 117 1.40 -7.36 15.71
N LYS A 118 0.07 -7.12 15.71
CA LYS A 118 -0.46 -5.85 15.21
C LYS A 118 0.03 -4.70 16.06
N ASN A 119 0.02 -4.85 17.38
CA ASN A 119 0.43 -3.81 18.32
C ASN A 119 1.93 -3.51 18.20
N ASP A 120 2.77 -4.55 18.18
CA ASP A 120 4.21 -4.41 17.96
C ASP A 120 4.49 -3.67 16.64
N PHE A 121 3.81 -4.05 15.57
CA PHE A 121 4.00 -3.37 14.29
C PHE A 121 3.45 -1.94 14.28
N LEU A 122 2.27 -1.70 14.85
CA LEU A 122 1.68 -0.36 14.92
C LEU A 122 2.57 0.60 15.71
N SER A 123 3.28 0.11 16.73
CA SER A 123 4.24 0.92 17.50
C SER A 123 5.48 1.34 16.70
N THR A 124 5.87 0.57 15.68
CA THR A 124 7.05 0.81 14.83
C THR A 124 6.69 1.30 13.42
N LEU A 125 5.40 1.41 13.11
CA LEU A 125 4.90 1.65 11.76
C LEU A 125 5.40 2.96 11.14
N ASN A 126 5.49 4.02 11.94
CA ASN A 126 5.97 5.31 11.46
C ASN A 126 7.43 5.20 10.97
N ASP A 127 8.29 4.62 11.79
CA ASP A 127 9.71 4.42 11.47
C ASP A 127 9.86 3.46 10.28
N TRP A 128 9.05 2.41 10.23
CA TRP A 128 9.02 1.49 9.10
C TRP A 128 8.63 2.18 7.79
N CYS A 129 7.63 3.06 7.81
CA CYS A 129 7.21 3.84 6.64
C CYS A 129 8.31 4.81 6.17
N ILE A 130 9.05 5.41 7.09
CA ILE A 130 10.18 6.31 6.78
C ILE A 130 11.32 5.50 6.16
N LEU A 131 11.71 4.39 6.79
CA LEU A 131 12.80 3.53 6.33
C LEU A 131 12.52 2.92 4.94
N HIS A 132 11.27 2.55 4.70
CA HIS A 132 10.83 1.95 3.44
C HIS A 132 10.18 2.94 2.49
N LYS A 133 10.44 4.24 2.67
CA LYS A 133 9.92 5.27 1.79
C LYS A 133 10.37 4.98 0.36
N PRO A 134 9.43 4.75 -0.57
CA PRO A 134 9.80 4.38 -1.93
C PRO A 134 10.34 5.56 -2.71
N SER A 135 11.16 5.28 -3.72
CA SER A 135 11.55 6.30 -4.69
C SER A 135 10.35 6.72 -5.53
N THR A 136 10.37 7.97 -5.98
CA THR A 136 9.37 8.57 -6.88
C THR A 136 9.13 7.69 -8.11
N LYS A 137 10.21 7.15 -8.71
CA LYS A 137 10.15 6.21 -9.84
C LYS A 137 9.40 4.91 -9.51
N ASN A 138 9.62 4.35 -8.32
CA ASN A 138 8.93 3.13 -7.90
C ASN A 138 7.43 3.37 -7.72
N VAL A 139 7.06 4.48 -7.09
CA VAL A 139 5.65 4.84 -6.89
C VAL A 139 4.95 5.08 -8.21
N LEU A 140 5.56 5.80 -9.14
CA LEU A 140 5.02 6.00 -10.49
C LEU A 140 4.74 4.65 -11.18
N ASN A 141 5.72 3.74 -11.15
CA ASN A 141 5.55 2.40 -11.73
C ASN A 141 4.40 1.62 -11.09
N TRP A 142 4.16 1.76 -9.79
CA TRP A 142 3.02 1.13 -9.12
C TRP A 142 1.69 1.77 -9.53
N CYS A 143 1.65 3.09 -9.68
CA CYS A 143 0.48 3.80 -10.19
C CYS A 143 0.12 3.32 -11.60
N LYS A 144 1.09 3.25 -12.52
CA LYS A 144 0.86 2.76 -13.89
C LYS A 144 0.29 1.35 -13.90
N ARG A 145 0.84 0.45 -13.08
CA ARG A 145 0.31 -0.92 -12.95
C ARG A 145 -1.12 -0.94 -12.44
N LEU A 146 -1.44 -0.09 -11.46
CA LEU A 146 -2.78 -0.02 -10.90
C LEU A 146 -3.80 0.52 -11.91
N VAL A 147 -3.45 1.57 -12.68
CA VAL A 147 -4.28 2.08 -13.78
C VAL A 147 -4.59 0.99 -14.80
N LEU A 148 -3.56 0.28 -15.28
CA LEU A 148 -3.74 -0.82 -16.24
C LEU A 148 -4.59 -1.98 -15.69
N LEU A 149 -4.54 -2.23 -14.39
CA LEU A 149 -5.39 -3.24 -13.74
C LEU A 149 -6.84 -2.77 -13.70
N GLU A 150 -7.10 -1.52 -13.29
CA GLU A 150 -8.44 -0.94 -13.21
C GLU A 150 -9.13 -0.89 -14.59
N GLU A 151 -8.38 -0.54 -15.64
CA GLU A 151 -8.88 -0.55 -17.03
C GLU A 151 -9.31 -1.96 -17.46
N ARG A 152 -8.46 -2.98 -17.24
CA ARG A 152 -8.79 -4.38 -17.56
C ARG A 152 -10.02 -4.91 -16.82
N PHE A 153 -10.21 -4.51 -15.56
CA PHE A 153 -11.40 -4.92 -14.81
C PHE A 153 -12.66 -4.22 -15.31
N THR A 154 -12.54 -2.98 -15.78
CA THR A 154 -13.68 -2.24 -16.35
C THR A 154 -14.10 -2.85 -17.69
N ASP A 155 -13.13 -3.20 -18.53
CA ASP A 155 -13.37 -3.86 -19.83
C ASP A 155 -14.00 -5.25 -19.67
N ALA A 156 -13.70 -5.97 -18.59
CA ALA A 156 -14.26 -7.30 -18.32
C ALA A 156 -15.72 -7.28 -17.82
N LEU A 157 -16.22 -6.11 -17.42
CA LEU A 157 -17.57 -5.93 -16.87
C LEU A 157 -18.55 -5.32 -17.89
N ASN A 158 -18.06 -4.87 -19.05
CA ASN A 158 -18.85 -4.33 -20.17
C ASN A 158 -18.95 -5.33 -21.32
#